data_AF-G8RLM0-F1
#
_entry.id   AF-G8RLM0-F1
#
_cell.length_a   1.000
_cell.length_b   1.000
_cell.length_c   1.000
_cell.angle_alpha   90.00
_cell.angle_beta   90.00
_cell.angle_gamma   90.00
#
_symmetry.space_group_name_H-M   'P 1'
#
loop_
_entity.id
_entity.type
_entity.pdbx_description
1 polymer ?
#
loop_
_entity_poly.entity_id
_entity_poly.type
_entity_poly.pdbx_seq_one_letter_code
_entity_poly.pdbx_strand_id
1 'polypeptide(L)'
;MRTKARNYDFEHLSAYVRENGNTCPSAESHRRGWCAKAQLNDAAAWTADYERYELDHPRTWTVLRSSYMSRTMLFLGFSFSDPNIEILLRLARTLGTASDDRHIAVMKPPNGPTDTDDDRRLHQLRVMDLENSGITVCEIQDHSEIANLLADLALRTRPPRLFIAGSSRLPDATPEQDEEILGPWCAAVAATLVDESGWEIHSLRGPAGWLTSRDAARTRLKEGNYDPSQIVLHFRGKSTPPDAPPERVGTSIYTDLSREQLVPDVLEDCRALLAIRGGGRTAEEIRWASDGHVAVIPVAGSGGAAFEYWEANLAAPPDIGSRRTDKTTWELLNDSDPGIAARAAKKLLEQAMYKTPSAS
;
A
#
# COMPACT_ATOMS: atom_id res chain seq x y z
N MET A 1 5.31 18.90 42.71
CA MET A 1 3.92 18.57 42.29
C MET A 1 4.02 17.69 41.07
N ARG A 2 3.53 16.45 41.17
CA ARG A 2 3.62 15.38 40.17
C ARG A 2 2.61 15.62 39.05
N THR A 3 3.02 15.43 37.80
CA THR A 3 2.07 15.22 36.68
C THR A 3 2.41 13.88 36.04
N LYS A 4 1.43 12.97 36.08
CA LYS A 4 1.51 11.56 35.73
C LYS A 4 1.61 11.37 34.21
N ALA A 5 2.66 10.70 33.75
CA ALA A 5 2.62 9.91 32.53
C ALA A 5 1.71 8.69 32.75
N ARG A 6 0.82 8.40 31.80
CA ARG A 6 0.14 7.10 31.70
C ARG A 6 0.67 6.39 30.46
N ASN A 7 1.30 5.26 30.70
CA ASN A 7 1.68 4.26 29.69
C ASN A 7 0.41 3.73 29.02
N TYR A 8 0.44 3.63 27.68
CA TYR A 8 -0.43 2.72 26.94
C TYR A 8 0.43 1.54 26.50
N ASP A 9 0.05 0.37 26.99
CA ASP A 9 0.65 -0.92 26.72
C ASP A 9 -0.07 -1.50 25.49
N PHE A 10 0.65 -1.66 24.38
CA PHE A 10 0.16 -2.31 23.16
C PHE A 10 0.73 -3.73 23.10
N GLU A 11 0.07 -4.68 23.78
CA GLU A 11 0.34 -6.10 23.58
C GLU A 11 -0.72 -6.78 22.70
N HIS A 12 -0.21 -7.52 21.71
CA HIS A 12 -0.83 -8.59 20.91
C HIS A 12 -1.54 -8.25 19.59
N LEU A 13 -0.73 -8.03 18.54
CA LEU A 13 -1.00 -8.48 17.17
C LEU A 13 0.18 -9.37 16.74
N SER A 14 -0.06 -10.63 16.37
CA SER A 14 0.98 -11.47 15.73
C SER A 14 0.37 -12.30 14.61
N ALA A 15 0.81 -12.00 13.38
CA ALA A 15 0.75 -12.87 12.21
C ALA A 15 1.89 -13.91 12.24
N TYR A 16 1.82 -14.97 11.42
CA TYR A 16 2.93 -15.89 11.20
C TYR A 16 3.14 -16.19 9.72
N VAL A 17 4.38 -15.99 9.27
CA VAL A 17 5.02 -16.52 8.05
C VAL A 17 6.10 -17.52 8.50
N ARG A 18 6.30 -18.61 7.75
CA ARG A 18 7.17 -19.75 8.13
C ARG A 18 8.47 -19.72 7.31
N GLU A 19 9.63 -19.66 7.98
CA GLU A 19 10.94 -20.00 7.39
C GLU A 19 11.69 -21.03 8.25
N ASN A 20 12.29 -22.02 7.58
CA ASN A 20 13.04 -23.12 8.17
C ASN A 20 14.53 -22.76 8.26
N GLY A 21 15.16 -22.97 9.42
CA GLY A 21 16.63 -22.99 9.50
C GLY A 21 17.20 -22.70 10.89
N ASN A 22 17.77 -23.74 11.51
CA ASN A 22 18.42 -23.77 12.82
C ASN A 22 19.38 -22.59 13.13
N THR A 23 19.11 -21.85 14.21
CA THR A 23 19.95 -21.64 15.42
C THR A 23 19.49 -20.38 16.18
N CYS A 24 19.26 -20.51 17.49
CA CYS A 24 19.02 -19.40 18.45
C CYS A 24 20.37 -19.13 19.18
N PRO A 25 20.67 -17.94 19.77
CA PRO A 25 19.73 -17.17 20.60
C PRO A 25 19.86 -15.63 20.58
N SER A 26 18.72 -14.94 20.75
CA SER A 26 18.50 -13.83 21.72
C SER A 26 17.47 -12.84 21.19
N ALA A 27 16.20 -13.01 21.61
CA ALA A 27 15.21 -11.96 21.86
C ALA A 27 13.84 -12.63 22.04
N GLU A 28 13.23 -12.42 23.20
CA GLU A 28 11.90 -12.92 23.54
C GLU A 28 10.85 -12.35 22.57
N SER A 29 10.24 -13.24 21.78
CA SER A 29 9.15 -12.91 20.86
C SER A 29 7.93 -13.74 21.27
N HIS A 30 6.89 -13.06 21.76
CA HIS A 30 5.58 -13.67 22.07
C HIS A 30 4.86 -14.01 20.77
N ARG A 31 5.01 -15.27 20.30
CA ARG A 31 4.27 -15.85 19.17
C ARG A 31 3.00 -16.55 19.68
N ARG A 32 1.83 -16.18 19.19
CA ARG A 32 0.63 -17.05 19.25
C ARG A 32 0.16 -17.36 17.83
N GLY A 33 0.83 -18.33 17.21
CA GLY A 33 0.32 -19.02 16.02
C GLY A 33 -0.65 -20.13 16.43
N TRP A 34 -1.76 -20.25 15.70
CA TRP A 34 -2.68 -21.38 15.83
C TRP A 34 -2.06 -22.58 15.10
N CYS A 35 -1.62 -23.59 15.87
CA CYS A 35 -1.24 -24.88 15.34
C CYS A 35 -1.73 -25.93 16.33
N ALA A 36 -2.94 -26.46 16.10
CA ALA A 36 -3.40 -27.65 16.78
C ALA A 36 -2.55 -28.83 16.26
N LYS A 37 -1.53 -29.23 17.02
CA LYS A 37 -1.07 -30.63 16.95
C LYS A 37 -2.17 -31.46 17.59
N ALA A 38 -3.08 -31.99 16.79
CA ALA A 38 -4.02 -33.01 17.23
C ALA A 38 -3.72 -34.30 16.47
N GLN A 39 -3.47 -35.36 17.22
CA GLN A 39 -3.48 -36.72 16.70
C GLN A 39 -4.86 -36.98 16.08
N LEU A 40 -4.85 -37.43 14.83
CA LEU A 40 -6.02 -37.82 14.05
C LEU A 40 -6.83 -38.87 14.82
N ASN A 41 -8.01 -38.50 15.31
CA ASN A 41 -9.21 -39.35 15.37
C ASN A 41 -10.44 -38.50 15.76
N ASP A 42 -11.55 -38.75 15.08
CA ASP A 42 -12.94 -38.27 15.29
C ASP A 42 -13.31 -36.82 14.97
N ALA A 43 -13.78 -36.60 13.74
CA ALA A 43 -14.46 -35.37 13.26
C ALA A 43 -15.66 -34.93 14.14
N ALA A 44 -16.32 -35.87 14.83
CA ALA A 44 -17.45 -35.59 15.73
C ALA A 44 -17.04 -34.87 17.03
N ALA A 45 -15.80 -35.07 17.50
CA ALA A 45 -15.29 -34.38 18.69
C ALA A 45 -15.06 -32.88 18.42
N TRP A 46 -14.60 -32.54 17.21
CA TRP A 46 -14.36 -31.15 16.80
C TRP A 46 -15.65 -30.33 16.77
N THR A 47 -16.72 -30.86 16.19
CA THR A 47 -18.02 -30.17 16.15
C THR A 47 -18.58 -29.91 17.55
N ALA A 48 -18.45 -30.89 18.47
CA ALA A 48 -18.88 -30.73 19.85
C ALA A 48 -18.02 -29.71 20.64
N ASP A 49 -16.70 -29.70 20.40
CA ASP A 49 -15.77 -28.72 20.98
C ASP A 49 -16.11 -27.30 20.50
N TYR A 50 -16.54 -27.14 19.24
CA TYR A 50 -16.99 -25.85 18.71
C TYR A 50 -18.34 -25.40 19.27
N GLU A 51 -19.28 -26.31 19.49
CA GLU A 51 -20.56 -25.98 20.13
C GLU A 51 -20.38 -25.47 21.56
N ARG A 52 -19.42 -26.04 22.29
CA ARG A 52 -19.08 -25.69 23.67
C ARG A 52 -18.01 -24.62 23.80
N TYR A 53 -17.45 -24.12 22.71
CA TYR A 53 -16.33 -23.17 22.72
C TYR A 53 -16.60 -21.91 23.57
N GLU A 54 -17.82 -21.39 23.54
CA GLU A 54 -18.24 -20.26 24.40
C GLU A 54 -18.12 -20.60 25.90
N LEU A 55 -18.50 -21.82 26.29
CA LEU A 55 -18.49 -22.29 27.67
C LEU A 55 -17.06 -22.63 28.14
N ASP A 56 -16.28 -23.26 27.26
CA ASP A 56 -14.93 -23.72 27.59
C ASP A 56 -13.89 -22.57 27.49
N HIS A 57 -14.18 -21.51 26.71
CA HIS A 57 -13.31 -20.34 26.52
C HIS A 57 -14.03 -18.97 26.66
N PRO A 58 -14.68 -18.68 27.82
CA PRO A 58 -15.56 -17.53 27.98
C PRO A 58 -14.85 -16.17 27.85
N ARG A 59 -13.57 -16.09 28.26
CA ARG A 59 -12.77 -14.85 28.12
C ARG A 59 -12.48 -14.54 26.65
N THR A 60 -12.02 -15.55 25.91
CA THR A 60 -11.72 -15.43 24.47
C THR A 60 -12.99 -15.08 23.70
N TRP A 61 -14.10 -15.74 24.03
CA TRP A 61 -15.40 -15.44 23.44
C TRP A 61 -15.84 -14.00 23.67
N THR A 62 -15.67 -13.49 24.90
CA THR A 62 -15.99 -12.09 25.24
C THR A 62 -15.16 -11.10 24.41
N VAL A 63 -13.85 -11.37 24.24
CA VAL A 63 -12.97 -10.52 23.41
C VAL A 63 -13.37 -10.57 21.93
N LEU A 64 -13.68 -11.76 21.41
CA LEU A 64 -14.13 -11.94 20.04
C LEU A 64 -15.44 -11.20 19.79
N ARG A 65 -16.42 -11.36 20.68
CA ARG A 65 -17.71 -10.65 20.65
C ARG A 65 -17.53 -9.13 20.68
N SER A 66 -16.70 -8.62 21.60
CA SER A 66 -16.40 -7.18 21.68
C SER A 66 -15.72 -6.66 20.41
N SER A 67 -14.78 -7.43 19.86
CA SER A 67 -14.07 -7.07 18.63
C SER A 67 -15.02 -7.08 17.42
N TYR A 68 -15.89 -8.08 17.31
CA TYR A 68 -16.90 -8.19 16.25
C TYR A 68 -17.86 -6.99 16.29
N MET A 69 -18.26 -6.54 17.47
CA MET A 69 -19.15 -5.38 17.61
C MET A 69 -18.46 -4.02 17.40
N SER A 70 -17.14 -3.93 17.52
CA SER A 70 -16.41 -2.65 17.52
C SER A 70 -15.48 -2.43 16.33
N ARG A 71 -15.15 -3.48 15.56
CA ARG A 71 -14.22 -3.44 14.43
C ARG A 71 -14.80 -4.16 13.22
N THR A 72 -14.41 -3.72 12.03
CA THR A 72 -14.59 -4.49 10.80
C THR A 72 -13.57 -5.63 10.76
N MET A 73 -14.01 -6.81 10.36
CA MET A 73 -13.18 -8.00 10.24
C MET A 73 -13.14 -8.45 8.78
N LEU A 74 -11.95 -8.88 8.34
CA LEU A 74 -11.73 -9.54 7.06
C LEU A 74 -11.44 -11.03 7.34
N PHE A 75 -12.35 -11.90 6.91
CA PHE A 75 -12.22 -13.34 7.04
C PHE A 75 -11.55 -13.91 5.79
N LEU A 76 -10.39 -14.56 5.99
CA LEU A 76 -9.58 -15.15 4.91
C LEU A 76 -9.28 -16.61 5.23
N GLY A 77 -9.22 -17.45 4.20
CA GLY A 77 -8.83 -18.85 4.33
C GLY A 77 -9.92 -19.78 4.87
N PHE A 78 -11.18 -19.32 4.88
CA PHE A 78 -12.30 -20.17 5.24
C PHE A 78 -12.92 -20.81 4.00
N SER A 79 -13.54 -21.97 4.21
CA SER A 79 -14.42 -22.61 3.25
C SER A 79 -15.73 -22.95 3.94
N PHE A 80 -16.81 -23.08 3.19
CA PHE A 80 -18.11 -23.42 3.77
C PHE A 80 -18.19 -24.82 4.42
N SER A 81 -17.18 -25.66 4.22
CA SER A 81 -17.02 -26.93 4.95
C SER A 81 -16.25 -26.76 6.26
N ASP A 82 -15.72 -25.57 6.55
CA ASP A 82 -14.95 -25.29 7.76
C ASP A 82 -15.90 -25.03 8.95
N PRO A 83 -15.77 -25.78 10.07
CA PRO A 83 -16.56 -25.57 11.28
C PRO A 83 -16.45 -24.16 11.86
N ASN A 84 -15.35 -23.43 11.62
CA ASN A 84 -15.13 -22.08 12.11
C ASN A 84 -16.10 -21.06 11.47
N ILE A 85 -16.60 -21.29 10.25
CA ILE A 85 -17.63 -20.41 9.65
C ILE A 85 -18.93 -20.48 10.46
N GLU A 86 -19.28 -21.64 11.03
CA GLU A 86 -20.50 -21.74 11.83
C GLU A 86 -20.44 -20.85 13.07
N ILE A 87 -19.26 -20.67 13.65
CA ILE A 87 -19.06 -19.75 14.78
C ILE A 87 -19.33 -18.31 14.33
N LEU A 88 -18.85 -17.91 13.16
CA LEU A 88 -19.09 -16.58 12.60
C LEU A 88 -20.58 -16.34 12.35
N LEU A 89 -21.26 -17.29 11.72
CA LEU A 89 -22.70 -17.25 11.51
C LEU A 89 -23.47 -17.22 12.84
N ARG A 90 -22.98 -17.90 13.87
CA ARG A 90 -23.59 -17.88 15.22
C ARG A 90 -23.42 -16.50 15.86
N LEU A 91 -22.21 -15.93 15.83
CA LEU A 91 -21.95 -14.57 16.32
C LEU A 91 -22.83 -13.54 15.61
N ALA A 92 -22.89 -13.60 14.28
CA ALA A 92 -23.70 -12.71 13.48
C ALA A 92 -25.20 -12.78 13.86
N ARG A 93 -25.76 -14.00 13.97
CA ARG A 93 -27.15 -14.24 14.37
C ARG A 93 -27.45 -13.82 15.81
N THR A 94 -26.55 -14.08 16.76
CA THR A 94 -26.77 -13.77 18.18
C THR A 94 -26.61 -12.28 18.49
N LEU A 95 -25.74 -11.58 17.77
CA LEU A 95 -25.40 -10.19 18.07
C LEU A 95 -26.29 -9.17 17.36
N GLY A 96 -27.11 -9.61 16.40
CA GLY A 96 -28.10 -8.77 15.72
C GLY A 96 -27.46 -7.50 15.18
N THR A 97 -26.79 -7.56 14.05
CA THR A 97 -26.08 -6.41 13.49
C THR A 97 -27.08 -5.34 13.06
N ALA A 98 -27.22 -4.29 13.88
CA ALA A 98 -27.97 -3.07 13.55
C ALA A 98 -27.31 -2.22 12.43
N SER A 99 -26.44 -2.81 11.63
CA SER A 99 -25.69 -2.18 10.56
C SER A 99 -25.37 -3.27 9.56
N ASP A 100 -26.06 -3.26 8.44
CA ASP A 100 -25.79 -4.10 7.28
C ASP A 100 -24.31 -3.97 6.87
N ASP A 101 -23.73 -5.05 6.34
CA ASP A 101 -22.46 -5.10 5.60
C ASP A 101 -21.19 -4.59 6.30
N ARG A 102 -21.00 -4.87 7.60
CA ARG A 102 -19.78 -4.43 8.31
C ARG A 102 -18.56 -5.31 8.05
N HIS A 103 -18.74 -6.62 7.96
CA HIS A 103 -17.64 -7.59 7.87
C HIS A 103 -17.51 -8.12 6.45
N ILE A 104 -16.31 -8.59 6.10
CA ILE A 104 -16.01 -9.09 4.75
C ILE A 104 -15.47 -10.50 4.88
N ALA A 105 -15.94 -11.43 4.04
CA ALA A 105 -15.36 -12.76 3.92
C ALA A 105 -14.95 -13.04 2.48
N VAL A 106 -13.71 -13.51 2.27
CA VAL A 106 -13.22 -13.89 0.95
C VAL A 106 -13.40 -15.40 0.76
N MET A 107 -14.21 -15.78 -0.24
CA MET A 107 -14.59 -17.17 -0.51
C MET A 107 -14.27 -17.57 -1.94
N LYS A 108 -13.88 -18.82 -2.15
CA LYS A 108 -13.76 -19.41 -3.49
C LYS A 108 -15.03 -20.21 -3.81
N PRO A 109 -15.75 -19.92 -4.90
CA PRO A 109 -16.89 -20.72 -5.31
C PRO A 109 -16.42 -22.07 -5.89
N PRO A 110 -17.28 -23.11 -5.85
CA PRO A 110 -17.00 -24.38 -6.50
C PRO A 110 -17.01 -24.20 -8.03
N ASN A 111 -15.83 -23.99 -8.59
CA ASN A 111 -15.57 -23.73 -10.01
C ASN A 111 -14.70 -24.81 -10.69
N GLY A 112 -14.42 -25.91 -9.99
CA GLY A 112 -13.63 -27.04 -10.49
C GLY A 112 -14.39 -27.92 -11.49
N PRO A 113 -13.66 -28.71 -12.30
CA PRO A 113 -14.26 -29.63 -13.28
C PRO A 113 -15.03 -30.80 -12.65
N THR A 114 -14.82 -31.06 -11.36
CA THR A 114 -15.49 -32.10 -10.57
C THR A 114 -16.70 -31.58 -9.79
N ASP A 115 -16.91 -30.26 -9.76
CA ASP A 115 -17.96 -29.65 -8.95
C ASP A 115 -19.32 -29.77 -9.64
N THR A 116 -20.34 -30.11 -8.87
CA THR A 116 -21.70 -30.31 -9.38
C THR A 116 -22.53 -29.02 -9.36
N ASP A 117 -23.64 -29.02 -10.09
CA ASP A 117 -24.61 -27.91 -10.02
C ASP A 117 -25.21 -27.77 -8.62
N ASP A 118 -25.33 -28.87 -7.87
CA ASP A 118 -25.79 -28.87 -6.48
C ASP A 118 -24.79 -28.19 -5.55
N ASP A 119 -23.48 -28.39 -5.76
CA ASP A 119 -22.43 -27.71 -4.99
C ASP A 119 -22.49 -26.19 -5.19
N ARG A 120 -22.70 -25.75 -6.44
CA ARG A 120 -22.85 -24.32 -6.78
C ARG A 120 -24.08 -23.72 -6.14
N ARG A 121 -25.21 -24.43 -6.17
CA ARG A 121 -26.45 -24.01 -5.53
C ARG A 121 -26.29 -23.93 -4.02
N LEU A 122 -25.64 -24.91 -3.40
CA LEU A 122 -25.36 -24.91 -1.96
C LEU A 122 -24.47 -23.73 -1.57
N HIS A 123 -23.42 -23.46 -2.35
CA HIS A 123 -22.55 -22.31 -2.15
C HIS A 123 -23.33 -20.99 -2.18
N GLN A 124 -24.16 -20.77 -3.21
CA GLN A 124 -25.01 -19.58 -3.32
C GLN A 124 -25.94 -19.39 -2.12
N LEU A 125 -26.58 -20.46 -1.64
CA LEU A 125 -27.42 -20.39 -0.44
C LEU A 125 -26.61 -19.98 0.80
N ARG A 126 -25.41 -20.52 0.95
CA ARG A 126 -24.53 -20.18 2.09
C ARG A 126 -23.94 -18.77 2.00
N VAL A 127 -23.67 -18.27 0.80
CA VAL A 127 -23.33 -16.86 0.57
C VAL A 127 -24.48 -15.97 1.03
N MET A 128 -25.70 -16.26 0.59
CA MET A 128 -26.89 -15.51 0.99
C MET A 128 -27.12 -15.54 2.50
N ASP A 129 -26.86 -16.67 3.16
CA ASP A 129 -26.93 -16.77 4.63
C ASP A 129 -25.89 -15.88 5.34
N LEU A 130 -24.66 -15.79 4.81
CA LEU A 130 -23.62 -14.89 5.33
C LEU A 130 -24.00 -13.42 5.13
N GLU A 131 -24.48 -13.06 3.94
CA GLU A 131 -24.89 -11.69 3.61
C GLU A 131 -26.07 -11.25 4.46
N ASN A 132 -27.09 -12.11 4.63
CA ASN A 132 -28.21 -11.89 5.54
C ASN A 132 -27.79 -11.74 7.01
N SER A 133 -26.57 -12.19 7.35
CA SER A 133 -25.98 -12.07 8.68
C SER A 133 -25.09 -10.82 8.84
N GLY A 134 -25.00 -9.96 7.82
CA GLY A 134 -24.20 -8.74 7.82
C GLY A 134 -22.71 -8.94 7.47
N ILE A 135 -22.40 -10.05 6.78
CA ILE A 135 -21.07 -10.37 6.27
C ILE A 135 -21.11 -10.34 4.75
N THR A 136 -20.46 -9.34 4.15
CA THR A 136 -20.31 -9.24 2.69
C THR A 136 -19.36 -10.32 2.20
N VAL A 137 -19.77 -11.09 1.19
CA VAL A 137 -18.92 -12.12 0.59
C VAL A 137 -18.23 -11.58 -0.66
N CYS A 138 -16.91 -11.66 -0.68
CA CYS A 138 -16.09 -11.38 -1.85
C CYS A 138 -15.65 -12.71 -2.47
N GLU A 139 -16.14 -13.01 -3.67
CA GLU A 139 -15.79 -14.24 -4.37
C GLU A 139 -14.51 -14.09 -5.20
N ILE A 140 -13.57 -15.01 -5.02
CA ILE A 140 -12.31 -15.11 -5.77
C ILE A 140 -12.32 -16.34 -6.66
N GLN A 141 -11.63 -16.31 -7.80
CA GLN A 141 -11.51 -17.48 -8.68
C GLN A 141 -10.48 -18.47 -8.15
N ASP A 142 -9.39 -17.95 -7.58
CA ASP A 142 -8.32 -18.76 -7.02
C ASP A 142 -7.70 -18.15 -5.74
N HIS A 143 -7.23 -19.01 -4.83
CA HIS A 143 -6.62 -18.57 -3.57
C HIS A 143 -5.34 -17.74 -3.78
N SER A 144 -4.66 -17.87 -4.93
CA SER A 144 -3.53 -17.01 -5.28
C SER A 144 -3.90 -15.52 -5.36
N GLU A 145 -5.17 -15.17 -5.60
CA GLU A 145 -5.65 -13.79 -5.61
C GLU A 145 -5.62 -13.12 -4.23
N ILE A 146 -5.63 -13.91 -3.15
CA ILE A 146 -5.60 -13.38 -1.78
C ILE A 146 -4.34 -12.55 -1.54
N ALA A 147 -3.20 -12.98 -2.10
CA ALA A 147 -1.94 -12.25 -1.97
C ALA A 147 -2.04 -10.84 -2.60
N ASN A 148 -2.64 -10.74 -3.79
CA ASN A 148 -2.83 -9.46 -4.48
C ASN A 148 -3.83 -8.56 -3.72
N LEU A 149 -4.94 -9.13 -3.25
CA LEU A 149 -5.94 -8.40 -2.45
C LEU A 149 -5.32 -7.82 -1.17
N LEU A 150 -4.46 -8.58 -0.48
CA LEU A 150 -3.76 -8.11 0.70
C LEU A 150 -2.73 -7.03 0.37
N ALA A 151 -2.00 -7.16 -0.74
CA ALA A 151 -1.08 -6.13 -1.20
C ALA A 151 -1.81 -4.81 -1.51
N ASP A 152 -2.96 -4.89 -2.18
CA ASP A 152 -3.83 -3.74 -2.47
C ASP A 152 -4.37 -3.07 -1.21
N LEU A 153 -4.80 -3.86 -0.22
CA LEU A 153 -5.23 -3.34 1.07
C LEU A 153 -4.07 -2.69 1.82
N ALA A 154 -2.90 -3.31 1.83
CA ALA A 154 -1.70 -2.73 2.45
C ALA A 154 -1.36 -1.38 1.80
N LEU A 155 -1.37 -1.29 0.47
CA LEU A 155 -1.13 -0.05 -0.29
C LEU A 155 -2.13 1.06 0.09
N ARG A 156 -3.41 0.73 0.29
CA ARG A 156 -4.44 1.68 0.76
C ARG A 156 -4.19 2.21 2.16
N THR A 157 -3.61 1.39 3.04
CA THR A 157 -3.28 1.80 4.41
C THR A 157 -2.04 2.66 4.51
N ARG A 158 -1.16 2.66 3.49
CA ARG A 158 0.01 3.55 3.45
C ARG A 158 -0.43 5.01 3.46
N PRO A 159 0.33 5.92 4.08
CA PRO A 159 0.07 7.36 3.99
C PRO A 159 0.15 7.85 2.53
N PRO A 160 -0.49 8.98 2.18
CA PRO A 160 -0.47 9.56 0.82
C PRO A 160 0.89 10.19 0.49
N ARG A 161 1.93 9.35 0.41
CA ARG A 161 3.31 9.75 0.14
C ARG A 161 3.71 9.48 -1.30
N LEU A 162 4.29 10.49 -1.93
CA LEU A 162 4.82 10.48 -3.28
C LEU A 162 6.34 10.50 -3.23
N PHE A 163 7.00 9.48 -3.78
CA PHE A 163 8.43 9.49 -4.00
C PHE A 163 8.77 10.09 -5.37
N ILE A 164 9.68 11.07 -5.44
CA ILE A 164 10.13 11.66 -6.71
C ILE A 164 11.57 11.22 -7.01
N ALA A 165 11.72 10.57 -8.17
CA ALA A 165 12.98 10.06 -8.70
C ALA A 165 13.31 10.72 -10.04
N GLY A 166 14.60 11.00 -10.28
CA GLY A 166 15.02 11.50 -11.60
C GLY A 166 16.34 12.24 -11.63
N SER A 167 16.96 12.23 -12.81
CA SER A 167 18.26 12.85 -13.12
C SER A 167 18.37 13.15 -14.63
N SER A 168 19.26 14.05 -15.05
CA SER A 168 19.46 14.38 -16.47
C SER A 168 20.05 13.24 -17.33
N ARG A 169 20.59 12.18 -16.70
CA ARG A 169 21.37 11.08 -17.32
C ARG A 169 22.77 11.50 -17.76
N LEU A 170 23.12 12.79 -17.67
CA LEU A 170 24.47 13.26 -17.95
C LEU A 170 25.42 12.79 -16.84
N PRO A 171 26.59 12.23 -17.17
CA PRO A 171 27.62 11.94 -16.19
C PRO A 171 28.16 13.26 -15.61
N ASP A 172 28.24 13.34 -14.29
CA ASP A 172 28.77 14.49 -13.55
C ASP A 172 28.17 15.85 -13.96
N ALA A 173 26.86 15.87 -14.23
CA ALA A 173 26.12 17.07 -14.58
C ALA A 173 26.27 18.17 -13.53
N THR A 174 26.45 19.42 -13.98
CA THR A 174 26.32 20.56 -13.08
C THR A 174 24.84 20.82 -12.74
N PRO A 175 24.54 21.49 -11.61
CA PRO A 175 23.17 21.86 -11.28
C PRO A 175 22.45 22.64 -12.39
N GLU A 176 23.17 23.49 -13.13
CA GLU A 176 22.64 24.27 -14.24
C GLU A 176 22.26 23.39 -15.44
N GLN A 177 23.08 22.39 -15.75
CA GLN A 177 22.79 21.42 -16.82
C GLN A 177 21.59 20.54 -16.45
N ASP A 178 21.52 20.11 -15.18
CA ASP A 178 20.36 19.39 -14.68
C ASP A 178 19.09 20.25 -14.76
N GLU A 179 19.15 21.53 -14.38
CA GLU A 179 18.02 22.45 -14.45
C GLU A 179 17.61 22.80 -15.88
N GLU A 180 18.55 22.94 -16.82
CA GLU A 180 18.25 23.12 -18.25
C GLU A 180 17.45 21.94 -18.82
N ILE A 181 17.85 20.71 -18.46
CA ILE A 181 17.24 19.48 -19.00
C ILE A 181 15.94 19.13 -18.30
N LEU A 182 15.91 19.20 -16.96
CA LEU A 182 14.80 18.73 -16.14
C LEU A 182 13.83 19.84 -15.76
N GLY A 183 14.27 21.09 -15.77
CA GLY A 183 13.52 22.26 -15.29
C GLY A 183 12.12 22.35 -15.88
N PRO A 184 11.93 22.31 -17.21
CA PRO A 184 10.59 22.39 -17.81
C PRO A 184 9.63 21.30 -17.30
N TRP A 185 10.11 20.07 -17.15
CA TRP A 185 9.33 18.93 -16.67
C TRP A 185 9.04 19.03 -15.17
N CYS A 186 10.05 19.35 -14.36
CA CYS A 186 9.92 19.49 -12.92
C CYS A 186 8.99 20.65 -12.56
N ALA A 187 9.10 21.79 -13.26
CA ALA A 187 8.23 22.95 -13.05
C ALA A 187 6.78 22.65 -13.41
N ALA A 188 6.54 21.97 -14.55
CA ALA A 188 5.20 21.56 -14.95
C ALA A 188 4.55 20.61 -13.94
N VAL A 189 5.31 19.60 -13.47
CA VAL A 189 4.85 18.70 -12.39
C VAL A 189 4.59 19.49 -11.11
N ALA A 190 5.54 20.31 -10.67
CA ALA A 190 5.43 21.09 -9.44
C ALA A 190 4.16 21.93 -9.44
N ALA A 191 3.82 22.59 -10.56
CA ALA A 191 2.59 23.36 -10.72
C ALA A 191 1.32 22.53 -10.49
N THR A 192 1.32 21.24 -10.84
CA THR A 192 0.17 20.34 -10.57
C THR A 192 0.10 19.83 -9.13
N LEU A 193 1.19 19.96 -8.37
CA LEU A 193 1.29 19.47 -7.00
C LEU A 193 1.04 20.58 -5.97
N VAL A 194 1.06 21.86 -6.34
CA VAL A 194 0.88 23.00 -5.42
C VAL A 194 -0.36 22.83 -4.54
N ASP A 195 -1.49 22.46 -5.15
CA ASP A 195 -2.78 22.34 -4.45
C ASP A 195 -2.96 21.05 -3.61
N GLU A 196 -2.01 20.11 -3.67
CA GLU A 196 -2.09 18.85 -2.92
C GLU A 196 -1.48 18.96 -1.53
N SER A 197 -2.17 19.71 -0.67
CA SER A 197 -1.81 19.84 0.76
C SER A 197 -2.06 18.57 1.57
N GLY A 198 -2.70 17.54 0.99
CA GLY A 198 -2.89 16.25 1.64
C GLY A 198 -1.77 15.24 1.40
N TRP A 199 -0.79 15.55 0.55
CA TRP A 199 0.26 14.61 0.15
C TRP A 199 1.62 15.02 0.74
N GLU A 200 2.42 14.02 1.11
CA GLU A 200 3.82 14.22 1.46
C GLU A 200 4.70 13.89 0.26
N ILE A 201 5.63 14.78 -0.10
CA ILE A 201 6.55 14.64 -1.22
C ILE A 201 7.92 14.23 -0.68
N HIS A 202 8.34 13.01 -0.99
CA HIS A 202 9.59 12.39 -0.56
C HIS A 202 10.59 12.38 -1.72
N SER A 203 11.86 12.65 -1.43
CA SER A 203 12.94 12.41 -2.41
C SER A 203 14.30 12.21 -1.74
N LEU A 204 15.24 11.61 -2.44
CA LEU A 204 16.65 11.49 -2.00
C LEU A 204 17.51 12.71 -2.40
N ARG A 205 16.89 13.88 -2.61
CA ARG A 205 17.53 15.10 -3.12
C ARG A 205 18.28 14.90 -4.46
N GLY A 206 17.82 13.97 -5.28
CA GLY A 206 18.23 13.88 -6.68
C GLY A 206 17.76 15.12 -7.46
N PRO A 207 18.36 15.43 -8.62
CA PRO A 207 18.06 16.68 -9.35
C PRO A 207 16.56 16.91 -9.60
N ALA A 208 15.83 15.89 -10.09
CA ALA A 208 14.39 16.04 -10.34
C ALA A 208 13.58 16.18 -9.04
N GLY A 209 13.92 15.40 -8.01
CA GLY A 209 13.29 15.47 -6.70
C GLY A 209 13.47 16.84 -6.04
N TRP A 210 14.68 17.40 -6.14
CA TRP A 210 15.01 18.74 -5.64
C TRP A 210 14.25 19.82 -6.41
N LEU A 211 14.36 19.87 -7.74
CA LEU A 211 13.70 20.91 -8.55
C LEU A 211 12.18 20.92 -8.34
N THR A 212 11.55 19.74 -8.39
CA THR A 212 10.09 19.61 -8.25
C THR A 212 9.61 20.02 -6.85
N SER A 213 10.24 19.51 -5.79
CA SER A 213 9.85 19.83 -4.42
C SER A 213 10.14 21.29 -4.05
N ARG A 214 11.29 21.83 -4.47
CA ARG A 214 11.66 23.24 -4.33
C ARG A 214 10.63 24.16 -4.97
N ASP A 215 10.23 23.88 -6.21
CA ASP A 215 9.34 24.77 -6.96
C ASP A 215 7.90 24.69 -6.44
N ALA A 216 7.45 23.51 -6.00
CA ALA A 216 6.18 23.37 -5.29
C ALA A 216 6.20 24.14 -3.95
N ALA A 217 7.27 24.00 -3.16
CA ALA A 217 7.44 24.69 -1.89
C ALA A 217 7.44 26.22 -2.05
N ARG A 218 8.18 26.74 -3.03
CA ARG A 218 8.30 28.18 -3.29
C ARG A 218 6.95 28.79 -3.63
N THR A 219 6.13 28.10 -4.43
CA THR A 219 4.78 28.54 -4.75
C THR A 219 3.91 28.52 -3.51
N ARG A 220 3.91 27.40 -2.76
CA ARG A 220 3.15 27.28 -1.52
C ARG A 220 3.50 28.34 -0.47
N LEU A 221 4.78 28.70 -0.38
CA LEU A 221 5.26 29.73 0.54
C LEU A 221 4.70 31.11 0.19
N LYS A 222 4.67 31.44 -1.11
CA LYS A 222 4.12 32.70 -1.61
C LYS A 222 2.60 32.78 -1.41
N GLU A 223 1.90 31.66 -1.51
CA GLU A 223 0.45 31.56 -1.30
C GLU A 223 0.04 31.46 0.17
N GLY A 224 1.00 31.24 1.08
CA GLY A 224 0.74 31.13 2.52
C GLY A 224 0.18 29.77 2.96
N ASN A 225 0.31 28.73 2.14
CA ASN A 225 -0.17 27.36 2.41
C ASN A 225 0.99 26.33 2.56
N TYR A 226 2.22 26.82 2.77
CA TYR A 226 3.41 25.97 2.94
C TYR A 226 3.46 25.28 4.31
N ASP A 227 3.64 23.97 4.29
CA ASP A 227 3.94 23.14 5.45
C ASP A 227 5.25 22.36 5.22
N PRO A 228 6.30 22.58 6.03
CA PRO A 228 7.58 21.89 5.87
C PRO A 228 7.51 20.38 6.15
N SER A 229 6.47 19.87 6.81
CA SER A 229 6.28 18.43 7.02
C SER A 229 5.86 17.68 5.75
N GLN A 230 5.31 18.40 4.77
CA GLN A 230 4.84 17.83 3.49
C GLN A 230 5.93 17.64 2.44
N ILE A 231 7.15 18.09 2.72
CA ILE A 231 8.28 17.92 1.82
C ILE A 231 9.40 17.30 2.62
N VAL A 232 9.77 16.07 2.30
CA VAL A 232 10.72 15.25 3.07
C VAL A 232 11.91 14.87 2.20
N LEU A 233 13.08 15.34 2.58
CA LEU A 233 14.33 15.11 1.88
C LEU A 233 15.18 14.10 2.66
N HIS A 234 15.45 12.96 2.04
CA HIS A 234 16.18 11.85 2.66
C HIS A 234 17.66 11.88 2.27
N PHE A 235 18.53 11.73 3.25
CA PHE A 235 19.98 11.74 3.08
C PHE A 235 20.54 10.41 3.55
N ARG A 236 21.03 9.61 2.59
CA ARG A 236 21.74 8.36 2.86
C ARG A 236 23.04 8.59 3.62
N GLY A 237 23.50 7.53 4.30
CA GLY A 237 24.80 7.47 4.94
C GLY A 237 25.93 7.75 3.95
N LYS A 238 26.78 8.72 4.29
CA LYS A 238 28.04 9.01 3.59
C LYS A 238 29.13 9.29 4.62
N SER A 239 30.38 9.02 4.25
CA SER A 239 31.55 9.34 5.07
C SER A 239 31.87 10.85 5.13
N THR A 240 31.26 11.64 4.24
CA THR A 240 31.39 13.10 4.20
C THR A 240 30.18 13.75 4.86
N PRO A 241 30.35 14.91 5.53
CA PRO A 241 29.23 15.72 5.99
C PRO A 241 28.25 15.97 4.84
N PRO A 242 26.93 15.92 5.10
CA PRO A 242 25.95 16.26 4.07
C PRO A 242 26.06 17.73 3.68
N ASP A 243 26.03 18.00 2.37
CA ASP A 243 26.00 19.37 1.88
C ASP A 243 24.75 20.08 2.38
N ALA A 244 24.93 21.30 2.91
CA ALA A 244 23.80 22.14 3.24
C ALA A 244 23.00 22.43 1.96
N PRO A 245 21.67 22.24 1.97
CA PRO A 245 20.87 22.57 0.79
C PRO A 245 20.97 24.09 0.54
N PRO A 246 20.99 24.51 -0.73
CA PRO A 246 21.13 25.93 -1.09
C PRO A 246 19.95 26.77 -0.58
N GLU A 247 18.80 26.12 -0.34
CA GLU A 247 17.61 26.69 0.26
C GLU A 247 17.04 25.70 1.29
N ARG A 248 16.50 26.20 2.40
CA ARG A 248 15.83 25.34 3.39
C ARG A 248 14.38 25.11 2.98
N VAL A 249 14.19 24.03 2.22
CA VAL A 249 12.86 23.54 1.80
C VAL A 249 12.59 22.20 2.48
N GLY A 250 11.44 22.09 3.12
CA GLY A 250 10.95 20.88 3.76
C GLY A 250 11.71 20.46 5.02
N THR A 251 11.55 19.19 5.37
CA THR A 251 12.18 18.48 6.46
C THR A 251 13.29 17.58 5.91
N SER A 252 14.48 17.66 6.50
CA SER A 252 15.62 16.80 6.13
C SER A 252 15.77 15.64 7.11
N ILE A 253 15.82 14.41 6.61
CA ILE A 253 16.05 13.19 7.39
C ILE A 253 17.41 12.62 7.00
N TYR A 254 18.29 12.48 8.00
CA TYR A 254 19.63 11.93 7.83
C TYR A 254 19.68 10.52 8.41
N THR A 255 20.18 9.57 7.62
CA THR A 255 20.32 8.17 8.02
C THR A 255 21.76 7.70 7.79
N ASP A 256 22.12 6.59 8.42
CA ASP A 256 23.35 5.83 8.18
C ASP A 256 23.18 4.74 7.11
N LEU A 257 21.95 4.57 6.61
CA LEU A 257 21.60 3.58 5.58
C LEU A 257 22.29 3.86 4.24
N SER A 258 22.73 2.80 3.58
CA SER A 258 23.15 2.87 2.17
C SER A 258 21.97 3.26 1.27
N ARG A 259 22.23 3.64 0.01
CA ARG A 259 21.14 3.96 -0.93
C ARG A 259 20.22 2.75 -1.13
N GLU A 260 20.83 1.58 -1.25
CA GLU A 260 20.18 0.30 -1.54
C GLU A 260 19.28 -0.16 -0.38
N GLN A 261 19.53 0.34 0.84
CA GLN A 261 18.65 0.13 2.00
C GLN A 261 17.60 1.25 2.13
N LEU A 262 18.02 2.50 1.98
CA LEU A 262 17.16 3.67 2.21
C LEU A 262 16.04 3.79 1.18
N VAL A 263 16.31 3.52 -0.09
CA VAL A 263 15.28 3.69 -1.13
C VAL A 263 14.11 2.73 -0.92
N PRO A 264 14.32 1.40 -0.77
CA PRO A 264 13.24 0.49 -0.44
C PRO A 264 12.49 0.86 0.84
N ASP A 265 13.21 1.22 1.91
CA ASP A 265 12.62 1.63 3.20
C ASP A 265 11.66 2.82 3.04
N VAL A 266 12.04 3.85 2.27
CA VAL A 266 11.16 4.99 2.00
C VAL A 266 10.00 4.61 1.07
N LEU A 267 10.24 3.72 0.08
CA LEU A 267 9.22 3.30 -0.88
C LEU A 267 8.13 2.42 -0.25
N GLU A 268 8.45 1.61 0.76
CA GLU A 268 7.48 0.80 1.51
C GLU A 268 6.38 1.64 2.15
N ASP A 269 6.67 2.91 2.42
CA ASP A 269 5.74 3.90 2.96
C ASP A 269 5.08 4.78 1.90
N CYS A 270 5.43 4.60 0.62
CA CYS A 270 4.89 5.38 -0.49
C CYS A 270 3.74 4.65 -1.21
N ARG A 271 2.78 5.44 -1.70
CA ARG A 271 1.74 4.96 -2.62
C ARG A 271 2.19 5.02 -4.07
N ALA A 272 3.06 5.98 -4.38
CA ALA A 272 3.51 6.22 -5.75
C ALA A 272 4.97 6.66 -5.82
N LEU A 273 5.61 6.29 -6.92
CA LEU A 273 6.86 6.85 -7.41
C LEU A 273 6.57 7.62 -8.71
N LEU A 274 6.98 8.89 -8.76
CA LEU A 274 7.02 9.69 -9.97
C LEU A 274 8.45 9.69 -10.51
N ALA A 275 8.63 9.19 -11.74
CA ALA A 275 9.92 9.18 -12.42
C ALA A 275 9.98 10.30 -13.47
N ILE A 276 10.98 11.17 -13.36
CA ILE A 276 11.26 12.22 -14.34
C ILE A 276 12.64 11.95 -14.95
N ARG A 277 12.65 11.58 -16.22
CA ARG A 277 13.83 11.18 -17.00
C ARG A 277 14.59 10.04 -16.31
N GLY A 278 15.80 10.30 -15.83
CA GLY A 278 16.58 9.32 -15.07
C GLY A 278 17.58 8.52 -15.90
N GLY A 279 18.64 8.09 -15.22
CA GLY A 279 19.61 7.10 -15.71
C GLY A 279 19.46 5.76 -14.95
N GLY A 280 20.53 4.96 -14.91
CA GLY A 280 20.50 3.62 -14.30
C GLY A 280 20.02 3.59 -12.84
N ARG A 281 20.40 4.56 -12.02
CA ARG A 281 19.91 4.66 -10.63
C ARG A 281 18.39 4.89 -10.57
N THR A 282 17.85 5.72 -11.43
CA THR A 282 16.39 5.92 -11.51
C THR A 282 15.68 4.67 -12.02
N ALA A 283 16.29 3.93 -12.94
CA ALA A 283 15.76 2.63 -13.39
C ALA A 283 15.73 1.60 -12.24
N GLU A 284 16.75 1.59 -11.36
CA GLU A 284 16.74 0.76 -10.14
C GLU A 284 15.63 1.18 -9.17
N GLU A 285 15.44 2.48 -8.95
CA GLU A 285 14.35 3.03 -8.14
C GLU A 285 12.96 2.63 -8.68
N ILE A 286 12.77 2.72 -9.99
CA ILE A 286 11.56 2.25 -10.68
C ILE A 286 11.34 0.76 -10.43
N ARG A 287 12.38 -0.07 -10.59
CA ARG A 287 12.28 -1.51 -10.34
C ARG A 287 11.91 -1.82 -8.89
N TRP A 288 12.58 -1.21 -7.92
CA TRP A 288 12.25 -1.40 -6.50
C TRP A 288 10.83 -0.98 -6.16
N ALA A 289 10.34 0.10 -6.79
CA ALA A 289 8.94 0.51 -6.64
C ALA A 289 7.97 -0.54 -7.21
N SER A 290 8.21 -1.02 -8.44
CA SER A 290 7.41 -2.08 -9.06
C SER A 290 7.40 -3.36 -8.23
N ASP A 291 8.57 -3.82 -7.76
CA ASP A 291 8.71 -5.02 -6.93
C ASP A 291 7.99 -4.87 -5.57
N GLY A 292 7.94 -3.64 -5.02
CA GLY A 292 7.27 -3.29 -3.76
C GLY A 292 5.79 -2.91 -3.89
N HIS A 293 5.17 -3.15 -5.05
CA HIS A 293 3.78 -2.77 -5.39
C HIS A 293 3.49 -1.27 -5.22
N VAL A 294 4.49 -0.41 -5.39
CA VAL A 294 4.34 1.05 -5.42
C VAL A 294 4.01 1.45 -6.86
N ALA A 295 2.98 2.29 -7.04
CA ALA A 295 2.58 2.73 -8.36
C ALA A 295 3.70 3.56 -9.02
N VAL A 296 4.15 3.18 -10.21
CA VAL A 296 5.16 3.94 -10.97
C VAL A 296 4.47 4.79 -12.03
N ILE A 297 4.63 6.11 -11.94
CA ILE A 297 4.14 7.10 -12.90
C ILE A 297 5.34 7.69 -13.63
N PRO A 298 5.64 7.29 -14.88
CA PRO A 298 6.73 7.85 -15.66
C PRO A 298 6.30 9.13 -16.40
N VAL A 299 7.02 10.25 -16.24
CA VAL A 299 6.91 11.40 -17.15
C VAL A 299 7.72 11.09 -18.41
N ALA A 300 7.19 10.23 -19.27
CA ALA A 300 7.92 9.62 -20.38
C ALA A 300 8.49 10.64 -21.39
N GLY A 301 7.79 11.76 -21.63
CA GLY A 301 8.25 12.82 -22.55
C GLY A 301 9.59 13.43 -22.15
N SER A 302 9.98 13.30 -20.87
CA SER A 302 11.29 13.75 -20.38
C SER A 302 12.47 12.84 -20.77
N GLY A 303 12.20 11.66 -21.35
CA GLY A 303 13.17 10.68 -21.85
C GLY A 303 13.70 9.73 -20.77
N GLY A 304 14.88 9.14 -20.99
CA GLY A 304 15.61 8.36 -19.98
C GLY A 304 14.87 7.12 -19.47
N ALA A 305 15.13 6.75 -18.20
CA ALA A 305 14.52 5.60 -17.55
C ALA A 305 12.98 5.69 -17.48
N ALA A 306 12.43 6.91 -17.36
CA ALA A 306 10.98 7.13 -17.39
C ALA A 306 10.37 6.73 -18.75
N PHE A 307 11.00 7.12 -19.86
CA PHE A 307 10.57 6.69 -21.20
C PHE A 307 10.69 5.18 -21.37
N GLU A 308 11.83 4.59 -20.97
CA GLU A 308 12.08 3.15 -21.10
C GLU A 308 11.03 2.32 -20.34
N TYR A 309 10.65 2.73 -19.12
CA TYR A 309 9.58 2.06 -18.37
C TYR A 309 8.19 2.25 -19.01
N TRP A 310 7.89 3.45 -19.50
CA TRP A 310 6.63 3.73 -20.19
C TRP A 310 6.47 2.88 -21.46
N GLU A 311 7.51 2.80 -22.28
CA GLU A 311 7.54 2.05 -23.53
C GLU A 311 7.34 0.55 -23.27
N ALA A 312 8.03 0.01 -22.26
CA ALA A 312 7.88 -1.40 -21.87
C ALA A 312 6.45 -1.77 -21.43
N ASN A 313 5.69 -0.80 -20.92
CA ASN A 313 4.32 -1.00 -20.42
C ASN A 313 3.22 -0.41 -21.33
N LEU A 314 3.57 0.03 -22.55
CA LEU A 314 2.61 0.70 -23.44
C LEU A 314 1.45 -0.21 -23.88
N ALA A 315 1.72 -1.50 -24.08
CA ALA A 315 0.71 -2.46 -24.51
C ALA A 315 -0.30 -2.77 -23.39
N ALA A 316 0.16 -2.83 -22.15
CA ALA A 316 -0.63 -3.14 -20.97
C ALA A 316 -0.13 -2.28 -19.79
N PRO A 317 -0.64 -1.05 -19.65
CA PRO A 317 -0.29 -0.19 -18.53
C PRO A 317 -0.58 -0.87 -17.18
N PRO A 318 0.31 -0.76 -16.19
CA PRO A 318 0.10 -1.37 -14.88
C PRO A 318 -1.10 -0.73 -14.18
N ASP A 319 -1.76 -1.49 -13.30
CA ASP A 319 -2.80 -0.95 -12.45
C ASP A 319 -2.20 0.05 -11.45
N ILE A 320 -2.88 1.17 -11.25
CA ILE A 320 -2.45 2.26 -10.36
C ILE A 320 -3.49 2.42 -9.27
N GLY A 321 -3.06 2.38 -8.00
CA GLY A 321 -3.97 2.46 -6.86
C GLY A 321 -5.07 1.40 -6.89
N SER A 322 -4.70 0.14 -7.21
CA SER A 322 -5.61 -1.00 -7.32
C SER A 322 -6.75 -0.78 -8.34
N ARG A 323 -6.50 0.02 -9.38
CA ARG A 323 -7.48 0.36 -10.43
C ARG A 323 -6.80 0.32 -11.78
N ARG A 324 -7.57 -0.10 -12.80
CA ARG A 324 -7.12 -0.11 -14.18
C ARG A 324 -6.68 1.27 -14.63
N THR A 325 -5.53 1.35 -15.25
CA THR A 325 -5.01 2.59 -15.83
C THR A 325 -5.68 2.88 -17.17
N ASP A 326 -6.20 4.11 -17.33
CA ASP A 326 -6.72 4.57 -18.61
C ASP A 326 -5.59 4.69 -19.64
N LYS A 327 -5.74 3.98 -20.76
CA LYS A 327 -4.69 3.90 -21.79
C LYS A 327 -4.40 5.26 -22.42
N THR A 328 -5.43 6.08 -22.63
CA THR A 328 -5.27 7.43 -23.21
C THR A 328 -4.43 8.32 -22.28
N THR A 329 -4.71 8.28 -20.98
CA THR A 329 -3.93 8.99 -19.96
C THR A 329 -2.49 8.47 -19.89
N TRP A 330 -2.29 7.16 -20.00
CA TRP A 330 -0.95 6.58 -20.07
C TRP A 330 -0.16 7.05 -21.29
N GLU A 331 -0.78 7.09 -22.48
CA GLU A 331 -0.15 7.56 -23.71
C GLU A 331 0.29 9.03 -23.62
N LEU A 332 -0.51 9.88 -22.97
CA LEU A 332 -0.21 11.31 -22.77
C LEU A 332 1.01 11.57 -21.87
N LEU A 333 1.52 10.56 -21.15
CA LEU A 333 2.77 10.70 -20.39
C LEU A 333 3.99 10.94 -21.29
N ASN A 334 3.91 10.54 -22.56
CA ASN A 334 4.97 10.74 -23.56
C ASN A 334 4.74 11.97 -24.45
N ASP A 335 3.84 12.87 -24.07
CA ASP A 335 3.66 14.12 -24.82
C ASP A 335 4.92 14.99 -24.74
N SER A 336 5.25 15.66 -25.85
CA SER A 336 6.39 16.58 -25.94
C SER A 336 6.20 17.87 -25.13
N ASP A 337 4.95 18.24 -24.82
CA ASP A 337 4.61 19.37 -23.95
C ASP A 337 4.69 18.92 -22.47
N PRO A 338 5.60 19.49 -21.66
CA PRO A 338 5.72 19.15 -20.25
C PRO A 338 4.44 19.34 -19.44
N GLY A 339 3.62 20.33 -19.79
CA GLY A 339 2.35 20.60 -19.14
C GLY A 339 1.29 19.52 -19.43
N ILE A 340 1.26 18.96 -20.64
CA ILE A 340 0.36 17.86 -20.99
C ILE A 340 0.77 16.60 -20.23
N ALA A 341 2.05 16.23 -20.29
CA ALA A 341 2.57 15.07 -19.58
C ALA A 341 2.40 15.19 -18.06
N ALA A 342 2.63 16.38 -17.48
CA ALA A 342 2.42 16.63 -16.06
C ALA A 342 0.95 16.48 -15.64
N ARG A 343 -0.01 16.96 -16.44
CA ARG A 343 -1.45 16.77 -16.16
C ARG A 343 -1.87 15.30 -16.29
N ALA A 344 -1.29 14.54 -17.22
CA ALA A 344 -1.52 13.11 -17.32
C ALA A 344 -0.96 12.38 -16.08
N ALA A 345 0.29 12.69 -15.70
CA ALA A 345 0.92 12.17 -14.49
C ALA A 345 0.08 12.50 -13.24
N LYS A 346 -0.42 13.73 -13.13
CA LYS A 346 -1.29 14.17 -12.05
C LYS A 346 -2.54 13.30 -11.90
N LYS A 347 -3.25 13.03 -12.98
CA LYS A 347 -4.45 12.17 -12.94
C LYS A 347 -4.14 10.78 -12.39
N LEU A 348 -3.02 10.20 -12.81
CA LEU A 348 -2.57 8.89 -12.32
C LEU A 348 -2.09 8.95 -10.86
N LEU A 349 -1.45 10.04 -10.45
CA LEU A 349 -1.10 10.27 -9.05
C LEU A 349 -2.34 10.39 -8.17
N GLU A 350 -3.37 11.13 -8.59
CA GLU A 350 -4.65 11.17 -7.87
C GLU A 350 -5.28 9.78 -7.77
N GLN A 351 -5.15 8.98 -8.82
CA GLN A 351 -5.57 7.59 -8.81
C GLN A 351 -4.80 6.77 -7.76
N ALA A 352 -3.47 6.88 -7.72
CA ALA A 352 -2.59 6.21 -6.75
C ALA A 352 -2.84 6.66 -5.30
N MET A 353 -3.23 7.92 -5.11
CA MET A 353 -3.51 8.51 -3.80
C MET A 353 -4.93 8.21 -3.30
N TYR A 354 -5.70 7.40 -4.02
CA TYR A 354 -7.10 7.07 -3.69
C TYR A 354 -7.98 8.31 -3.55
N LYS A 355 -7.67 9.37 -4.31
CA LYS A 355 -8.51 10.57 -4.35
C LYS A 355 -9.81 10.21 -5.08
N THR A 356 -10.94 10.50 -4.47
CA THR A 356 -12.24 10.34 -5.11
C THR A 356 -12.31 11.31 -6.29
N PRO A 357 -12.70 10.87 -7.50
CA PRO A 357 -12.97 11.79 -8.59
C PRO A 357 -13.97 12.83 -8.11
N SER A 358 -13.67 14.12 -8.23
CA SER A 358 -14.67 15.16 -7.99
C SER A 358 -15.85 14.86 -8.91
N ALA A 359 -17.05 14.69 -8.35
CA ALA A 359 -18.26 14.54 -9.14
C ALA A 359 -18.38 15.77 -10.07
N SER A 360 -18.28 15.52 -11.37
CA SER A 360 -18.36 16.52 -12.43
C SER A 360 -19.77 17.05 -12.61
#